data_AF-A0A8T3SPG9-F1
#
_entry.id   AF-A0A8T3SPG9-F1
#
_cell.length_a   1.000
_cell.length_b   1.000
_cell.length_c   1.000
_cell.angle_alpha   90.00
_cell.angle_beta   90.00
_cell.angle_gamma   90.00
#
_symmetry.space_group_name_H-M   'P 1'
#
loop_
_entity.id
_entity.type
_entity.pdbx_description
1 polymer ?
#
loop_
_entity_poly.entity_id
_entity_poly.type
_entity_poly.pdbx_seq_one_letter_code
_entity_poly.pdbx_strand_id
1 'polypeptide(L)'
;MTSAERRLAKIEAALDPTALVLRWIAEAHAHDDLSAYIGALLETGPDSFPMDRLAREAKAGATQRNRGRPRPEVDQAVRTAIIETIFRVQLALRINVLAQEFVELEVLVQAALSAYFSLAADEHASPAAYRATIGLVRCRDLLLRRVTELHCVETARCQVEARFFDGAPVLFPAGLRAWEEHRTQSERMAVMATRLTELDGHDPPLPEDAAAIDARIAQLAADHVEPARLTAYNELGDGRRALAIAISWLRPKLANAATGTLHSASEATPTR
;
A
#
# COMPACT_ATOMS: atom_id res chain seq x y z
N MET A 1 21.36 -27.83 23.96
CA MET A 1 21.75 -27.01 22.80
C MET A 1 22.65 -27.78 21.83
N THR A 2 22.07 -28.29 20.75
CA THR A 2 22.77 -29.05 19.70
C THR A 2 23.70 -28.15 18.87
N SER A 3 24.61 -28.77 18.09
CA SER A 3 25.51 -28.02 17.18
C SER A 3 24.74 -27.27 16.09
N ALA A 4 23.61 -27.83 15.64
CA ALA A 4 22.71 -27.21 14.67
C ALA A 4 22.02 -25.97 15.24
N GLU A 5 21.46 -26.05 16.45
CA GLU A 5 20.86 -24.90 17.15
C GLU A 5 21.87 -23.76 17.35
N ARG A 6 23.13 -24.08 17.67
CA ARG A 6 24.20 -23.08 17.80
C ARG A 6 24.56 -22.41 16.47
N ARG A 7 24.55 -23.15 15.36
CA ARG A 7 24.81 -22.59 14.03
C ARG A 7 23.64 -21.72 13.56
N LEU A 8 22.41 -22.15 13.82
CA LEU A 8 21.21 -21.38 13.52
C LEU A 8 21.18 -20.06 14.31
N ALA A 9 21.40 -20.11 15.63
CA ALA A 9 21.46 -18.91 16.47
C ALA A 9 22.56 -17.93 16.02
N LYS A 10 23.68 -18.44 15.50
CA LYS A 10 24.77 -17.60 14.95
C LYS A 10 24.38 -16.94 13.62
N ILE A 11 23.63 -17.63 12.77
CA ILE A 11 23.11 -17.10 11.50
C ILE A 11 22.03 -16.06 11.79
N GLU A 12 21.11 -16.34 12.73
CA GLU A 12 20.08 -15.41 13.17
C GLU A 12 20.67 -14.14 13.80
N ALA A 13 21.74 -14.26 14.58
CA ALA A 13 22.46 -13.12 15.15
C ALA A 13 23.21 -12.28 14.09
N ALA A 14 23.36 -12.76 12.86
CA ALA A 14 24.05 -12.05 11.77
C ALA A 14 23.09 -11.43 10.74
N LEU A 15 21.77 -11.56 10.93
CA LEU A 15 20.76 -11.06 10.01
C LEU A 15 20.87 -9.54 9.82
N ASP A 16 20.75 -9.10 8.58
CA ASP A 16 20.60 -7.68 8.25
C ASP A 16 19.17 -7.18 8.53
N PRO A 17 18.94 -5.86 8.54
CA PRO A 17 17.63 -5.31 8.82
C PRO A 17 16.50 -5.86 7.93
N THR A 18 16.79 -6.17 6.66
CA THR A 18 15.79 -6.77 5.77
C THR A 18 15.45 -8.18 6.23
N ALA A 19 16.46 -9.03 6.43
CA ALA A 19 16.25 -10.42 6.80
C ALA A 19 15.59 -10.59 8.19
N LEU A 20 15.88 -9.70 9.15
CA LEU A 20 15.19 -9.65 10.44
C LEU A 20 13.69 -9.38 10.28
N VAL A 21 13.34 -8.40 9.46
CA VAL A 21 11.94 -8.03 9.24
C VAL A 21 11.21 -9.08 8.42
N LEU A 22 11.85 -9.69 7.42
CA LEU A 22 11.26 -10.81 6.68
C LEU A 22 10.96 -12.02 7.58
N ARG A 23 11.86 -12.33 8.51
CA ARG A 23 11.59 -13.35 9.53
C ARG A 23 10.36 -12.99 10.37
N TRP A 24 10.27 -11.74 10.82
CA TRP A 24 9.11 -11.28 11.58
C TRP A 24 7.82 -11.30 10.75
N ILE A 25 7.84 -10.93 9.47
CA ILE A 25 6.68 -11.02 8.57
C ILE A 25 6.22 -12.47 8.47
N ALA A 26 7.15 -13.43 8.29
CA ALA A 26 6.81 -14.85 8.26
C ALA A 26 6.20 -15.34 9.59
N GLU A 27 6.71 -14.87 10.74
CA GLU A 27 6.10 -15.14 12.05
C GLU A 27 4.68 -14.54 12.14
N ALA A 28 4.50 -13.30 11.69
CA ALA A 28 3.20 -12.63 11.72
C ALA A 28 2.18 -13.33 10.80
N HIS A 29 2.61 -13.80 9.63
CA HIS A 29 1.79 -14.55 8.67
C HIS A 29 1.37 -15.94 9.15
N ALA A 30 1.87 -16.41 10.30
CA ALA A 30 1.25 -17.54 10.99
C ALA A 30 -0.18 -17.22 11.47
N HIS A 31 -0.53 -15.94 11.53
CA HIS A 31 -1.88 -15.44 11.74
C HIS A 31 -2.49 -14.98 10.40
N ASP A 32 -3.80 -15.16 10.26
CA ASP A 32 -4.49 -14.89 9.00
C ASP A 32 -4.67 -13.38 8.73
N ASP A 33 -4.83 -12.58 9.78
CA ASP A 33 -5.01 -11.13 9.71
C ASP A 33 -4.26 -10.38 10.83
N LEU A 34 -4.18 -9.05 10.67
CA LEU A 34 -3.50 -8.15 11.60
C LEU A 34 -4.17 -8.15 13.00
N SER A 35 -5.49 -8.28 13.09
CA SER A 35 -6.21 -8.28 14.36
C SER A 35 -5.91 -9.54 15.18
N ALA A 36 -5.88 -10.70 14.53
CA ALA A 36 -5.49 -11.97 15.13
C ALA A 36 -4.03 -11.93 15.61
N TYR A 37 -3.14 -11.33 14.81
CA TYR A 37 -1.75 -11.14 15.18
C TYR A 37 -1.59 -10.23 16.41
N ILE A 38 -2.25 -9.07 16.41
CA ILE A 38 -2.23 -8.14 17.56
C ILE A 38 -2.83 -8.80 18.81
N GLY A 39 -3.93 -9.55 18.66
CA GLY A 39 -4.53 -10.32 19.75
C GLY A 39 -3.52 -11.25 20.42
N ALA A 40 -2.78 -12.04 19.63
CA ALA A 40 -1.74 -12.92 20.13
C ALA A 40 -0.58 -12.16 20.81
N LEU A 41 -0.18 -11.00 20.27
CA LEU A 41 0.86 -10.16 20.91
C LEU A 41 0.43 -9.67 22.29
N LEU A 42 -0.83 -9.26 22.45
CA LEU A 42 -1.36 -8.76 23.72
C LEU A 42 -1.37 -9.84 24.82
N GLU A 43 -1.54 -11.11 24.45
CA GLU A 43 -1.49 -12.25 25.37
C GLU A 43 -0.07 -12.57 25.87
N THR A 44 0.96 -12.23 25.08
CA THR A 44 2.35 -12.63 25.32
C THR A 44 3.13 -11.61 26.19
N GLY A 45 2.60 -10.39 26.36
CA GLY A 45 3.15 -9.34 27.23
C GLY A 45 3.95 -8.26 26.48
N PRO A 46 4.36 -7.17 27.16
CA PRO A 46 4.95 -6.01 26.50
C PRO A 46 6.34 -6.27 25.91
N ASP A 47 7.13 -7.17 26.48
CA ASP A 47 8.49 -7.46 26.00
C ASP A 47 8.53 -8.20 24.64
N SER A 48 7.39 -8.71 24.18
CA SER A 48 7.22 -9.36 22.88
C SER A 48 6.81 -8.42 21.75
N PHE A 49 6.59 -7.13 22.01
CA PHE A 49 6.24 -6.19 20.94
C PHE A 49 7.33 -6.17 19.85
N PRO A 50 6.96 -6.29 18.57
CA PRO A 50 7.92 -6.48 17.49
C PRO A 50 8.98 -5.39 17.39
N MET A 51 8.60 -4.13 17.58
CA MET A 51 9.54 -3.00 17.45
C MET A 51 10.69 -3.09 18.45
N ASP A 52 10.39 -3.29 19.74
CA ASP A 52 11.40 -3.35 20.79
C ASP A 52 12.27 -4.62 20.67
N ARG A 53 11.66 -5.75 20.32
CA ARG A 53 12.37 -7.00 20.05
C ARG A 53 13.32 -6.85 18.86
N LEU A 54 12.82 -6.39 17.72
CA LEU A 54 13.61 -6.26 16.48
C LEU A 54 14.69 -5.19 16.58
N ALA A 55 14.44 -4.07 17.29
CA ALA A 55 15.46 -3.05 17.53
C ALA A 55 16.63 -3.60 18.37
N ARG A 56 16.35 -4.42 19.40
CA ARG A 56 17.40 -5.11 20.19
C ARG A 56 18.19 -6.09 19.35
N GLU A 57 17.52 -6.88 18.51
CA GLU A 57 18.17 -7.83 17.60
C GLU A 57 19.03 -7.12 16.55
N ALA A 58 18.52 -6.03 15.95
CA ALA A 58 19.25 -5.20 14.99
C ALA A 58 20.52 -4.62 15.63
N LYS A 59 20.42 -4.11 16.88
CA LYS A 59 21.57 -3.65 17.66
C LYS A 59 22.60 -4.76 17.89
N ALA A 60 22.15 -5.92 18.35
CA ALA A 60 23.01 -7.06 18.62
C ALA A 60 23.75 -7.52 17.35
N GLY A 61 23.02 -7.68 16.24
CA GLY A 61 23.60 -8.10 14.97
C GLY A 61 24.55 -7.07 14.37
N ALA A 62 24.23 -5.78 14.45
CA ALA A 62 25.13 -4.72 14.01
C ALA A 62 26.42 -4.67 14.86
N THR A 63 26.31 -4.82 16.18
CA THR A 63 27.47 -4.87 17.10
C THR A 63 28.37 -6.05 16.77
N GLN A 64 27.77 -7.23 16.53
CA GLN A 64 28.50 -8.45 16.23
C GLN A 64 29.22 -8.38 14.88
N ARG A 65 28.58 -7.83 13.85
CA ARG A 65 29.18 -7.67 12.50
C ARG A 65 30.33 -6.67 12.46
N ASN A 66 30.28 -5.64 13.30
CA ASN A 66 31.29 -4.59 13.36
C ASN A 66 32.31 -4.81 14.49
N ARG A 67 32.35 -6.02 15.07
CA ARG A 67 33.31 -6.35 16.13
C ARG A 67 34.74 -6.15 15.63
N GLY A 68 35.53 -5.41 16.40
CA GLY A 68 36.93 -5.07 16.06
C GLY A 68 37.10 -3.75 15.31
N ARG A 69 36.01 -3.08 14.91
CA ARG A 69 36.06 -1.72 14.36
C ARG A 69 36.12 -0.65 15.47
N PRO A 70 36.55 0.59 15.16
CA PRO A 70 36.48 1.71 16.09
C PRO A 70 35.07 1.94 16.62
N ARG A 71 34.96 2.27 17.91
CA ARG A 71 33.68 2.56 18.58
C ARG A 71 32.74 3.52 17.80
N PRO A 72 33.20 4.67 17.26
CA PRO A 72 32.30 5.57 16.51
C PRO A 72 31.69 4.91 15.26
N GLU A 73 32.43 4.03 14.58
CA GLU A 73 31.91 3.30 13.42
C GLU A 73 30.89 2.25 13.84
N VAL A 74 31.13 1.55 14.95
CA VAL A 74 30.18 0.59 15.52
C VAL A 74 28.89 1.28 15.93
N ASP A 75 28.97 2.40 16.64
CA ASP A 75 27.81 3.17 17.10
C ASP A 75 26.97 3.67 15.91
N GLN A 76 27.63 4.15 14.84
CA GLN A 76 26.95 4.57 13.62
C GLN A 76 26.28 3.39 12.88
N ALA A 77 26.95 2.23 12.80
CA ALA A 77 26.38 1.04 12.18
C ALA A 77 25.18 0.51 12.97
N VAL A 78 25.25 0.52 14.31
CA VAL A 78 24.14 0.16 15.20
C VAL A 78 22.96 1.10 14.99
N ARG A 79 23.20 2.41 14.99
CA ARG A 79 22.13 3.39 14.75
C ARG A 79 21.45 3.17 13.41
N THR A 80 22.24 2.96 12.35
CA THR A 80 21.72 2.71 10.99
C THR A 80 20.86 1.45 10.94
N ALA A 81 21.34 0.35 11.53
CA ALA A 81 20.60 -0.91 11.57
C ALA A 81 19.26 -0.79 12.31
N ILE A 82 19.22 -0.07 13.44
CA ILE A 82 17.98 0.17 14.19
C ILE A 82 17.00 1.00 13.35
N ILE A 83 17.45 2.12 12.77
CA ILE A 83 16.60 2.98 11.90
C ILE A 83 16.00 2.16 10.76
N GLU A 84 16.85 1.40 10.05
CA GLU A 84 16.43 0.60 8.90
C GLU A 84 15.45 -0.50 9.25
N THR A 85 15.57 -1.08 10.44
CA THR A 85 14.66 -2.12 10.96
C THR A 85 13.31 -1.50 11.32
N ILE A 86 13.30 -0.43 12.11
CA ILE A 86 12.07 0.27 12.50
C ILE A 86 11.34 0.81 11.28
N PHE A 87 12.06 1.42 10.33
CA PHE A 87 11.49 1.87 9.06
C PHE A 87 10.75 0.75 8.31
N ARG A 88 11.36 -0.43 8.20
CA ARG A 88 10.74 -1.56 7.50
C ARG A 88 9.54 -2.14 8.25
N VAL A 89 9.58 -2.18 9.59
CA VAL A 89 8.40 -2.55 10.40
C VAL A 89 7.26 -1.56 10.17
N GLN A 90 7.54 -0.27 10.27
CA GLN A 90 6.55 0.79 10.02
C GLN A 90 6.00 0.73 8.60
N LEU A 91 6.85 0.46 7.62
CA LEU A 91 6.44 0.29 6.22
C LEU A 91 5.52 -0.92 6.05
N ALA A 92 5.85 -2.05 6.68
CA ALA A 92 5.05 -3.26 6.61
C ALA A 92 3.66 -3.07 7.23
N LEU A 93 3.58 -2.44 8.41
CA LEU A 93 2.32 -2.10 9.05
C LEU A 93 1.51 -1.12 8.18
N ARG A 94 2.17 -0.10 7.62
CA ARG A 94 1.51 0.88 6.77
C ARG A 94 0.94 0.28 5.49
N ILE A 95 1.67 -0.64 4.83
CA ILE A 95 1.15 -1.38 3.67
C ILE A 95 -0.13 -2.12 4.04
N ASN A 96 -0.13 -2.82 5.17
CA ASN A 96 -1.32 -3.57 5.64
C ASN A 96 -2.50 -2.65 5.96
N VAL A 97 -2.27 -1.56 6.70
CA VAL A 97 -3.33 -0.59 7.05
C VAL A 97 -3.91 0.05 5.80
N LEU A 98 -3.06 0.54 4.87
CA LEU A 98 -3.55 1.16 3.64
C LEU A 98 -4.31 0.17 2.75
N ALA A 99 -3.86 -1.08 2.66
CA ALA A 99 -4.57 -2.10 1.90
C ALA A 99 -5.94 -2.41 2.52
N GLN A 100 -6.03 -2.48 3.85
CA GLN A 100 -7.30 -2.69 4.55
C GLN A 100 -8.27 -1.53 4.34
N GLU A 101 -7.81 -0.29 4.59
CA GLU A 101 -8.63 0.93 4.37
C GLU A 101 -9.12 1.01 2.92
N PHE A 102 -8.25 0.66 1.98
CA PHE A 102 -8.59 0.64 0.57
C PHE A 102 -9.63 -0.44 0.26
N VAL A 103 -9.44 -1.67 0.70
CA VAL A 103 -10.41 -2.77 0.53
C VAL A 103 -11.78 -2.40 1.11
N GLU A 104 -11.82 -1.82 2.30
CA GLU A 104 -13.08 -1.38 2.94
C GLU A 104 -13.81 -0.32 2.12
N LEU A 105 -13.08 0.66 1.59
CA LEU A 105 -13.65 1.67 0.69
C LEU A 105 -14.15 1.03 -0.62
N GLU A 106 -13.39 0.09 -1.16
CA GLU A 106 -13.69 -0.58 -2.42
C GLU A 106 -14.94 -1.45 -2.36
N VAL A 107 -15.31 -2.00 -1.19
CA VAL A 107 -16.61 -2.68 -0.99
C VAL A 107 -17.76 -1.72 -1.28
N LEU A 108 -17.69 -0.48 -0.79
CA LEU A 108 -18.74 0.52 -0.98
C LEU A 108 -18.79 1.00 -2.43
N VAL A 109 -17.62 1.27 -3.02
CA VAL A 109 -17.51 1.65 -4.44
C VAL A 109 -18.04 0.54 -5.33
N GLN A 110 -17.75 -0.72 -5.01
CA GLN A 110 -18.26 -1.89 -5.74
C GLN A 110 -19.77 -2.00 -5.68
N ALA A 111 -20.36 -1.86 -4.49
CA ALA A 111 -21.80 -1.90 -4.34
C ALA A 111 -22.47 -0.77 -5.14
N ALA A 112 -21.94 0.44 -5.07
CA ALA A 112 -22.46 1.59 -5.81
C ALA A 112 -22.36 1.40 -7.34
N LEU A 113 -21.20 0.96 -7.84
CA LEU A 113 -21.01 0.72 -9.27
C LEU A 113 -21.83 -0.48 -9.76
N SER A 114 -22.03 -1.52 -8.93
CA SER A 114 -22.89 -2.67 -9.28
C SER A 114 -24.35 -2.25 -9.40
N ALA A 115 -24.83 -1.43 -8.48
CA ALA A 115 -26.18 -0.86 -8.55
C ALA A 115 -26.34 0.05 -9.76
N TYR A 116 -25.35 0.93 -10.01
CA TYR A 116 -25.35 1.82 -11.17
C TYR A 116 -25.34 1.04 -12.49
N PHE A 117 -24.51 0.00 -12.57
CA PHE A 117 -24.45 -0.90 -13.72
C PHE A 117 -25.77 -1.63 -13.95
N SER A 118 -26.39 -2.16 -12.90
CA SER A 118 -27.68 -2.85 -12.99
C SER A 118 -28.79 -1.91 -13.47
N LEU A 119 -28.81 -0.66 -12.98
CA LEU A 119 -29.75 0.37 -13.43
C LEU A 119 -29.48 0.82 -14.87
N ALA A 120 -28.22 0.86 -15.29
CA ALA A 120 -27.85 1.20 -16.67
C ALA A 120 -28.20 0.10 -17.67
N ALA A 121 -28.14 -1.18 -17.24
CA ALA A 121 -28.41 -2.34 -18.07
C ALA A 121 -29.92 -2.70 -18.15
N ASP A 122 -30.74 -2.20 -17.22
CA ASP A 122 -32.18 -2.46 -17.24
C ASP A 122 -32.91 -1.47 -18.16
N GLU A 123 -33.25 -1.95 -19.37
CA GLU A 123 -33.99 -1.19 -20.37
C GLU A 123 -35.39 -0.74 -19.92
N HIS A 124 -35.96 -1.40 -18.90
CA HIS A 124 -37.34 -1.23 -18.43
C HIS A 124 -37.41 -0.41 -17.13
N ALA A 125 -36.30 -0.21 -16.43
CA ALA A 125 -36.27 0.41 -15.10
C ALA A 125 -36.36 1.95 -15.06
N SER A 126 -36.34 2.67 -16.19
CA SER A 126 -36.29 4.15 -16.12
C SER A 126 -37.01 4.92 -17.24
N PRO A 127 -37.82 5.95 -16.88
CA PRO A 127 -38.31 6.95 -17.84
C PRO A 127 -37.15 7.56 -18.64
N ALA A 128 -37.40 8.00 -19.88
CA ALA A 128 -36.37 8.52 -20.79
C ALA A 128 -35.45 9.61 -20.18
N ALA A 129 -35.96 10.40 -19.23
CA ALA A 129 -35.20 11.43 -18.51
C ALA A 129 -34.13 10.87 -17.54
N TYR A 130 -34.33 9.68 -16.97
CA TYR A 130 -33.34 9.04 -16.08
C TYR A 130 -32.24 8.31 -16.86
N ARG A 131 -32.59 7.74 -18.03
CA ARG A 131 -31.63 7.12 -18.97
C ARG A 131 -30.59 8.09 -19.52
N ALA A 132 -30.92 9.40 -19.61
CA ALA A 132 -29.95 10.43 -19.99
C ALA A 132 -28.85 10.69 -18.93
N THR A 133 -29.09 10.31 -17.66
CA THR A 133 -28.16 10.55 -16.53
C THR A 133 -27.41 9.27 -16.12
N ILE A 134 -28.01 8.10 -16.34
CA ILE A 134 -27.45 6.77 -16.09
C ILE A 134 -27.15 6.12 -17.45
N GLY A 135 -25.95 6.34 -17.96
CA GLY A 135 -25.53 5.83 -19.27
C GLY A 135 -24.55 4.68 -19.15
N LEU A 136 -24.77 3.61 -19.91
CA LEU A 136 -23.92 2.43 -19.91
C LEU A 136 -22.46 2.74 -20.26
N VAL A 137 -22.22 3.67 -21.20
CA VAL A 137 -20.88 4.20 -21.55
C VAL A 137 -20.19 4.82 -20.33
N ARG A 138 -20.89 5.68 -19.60
CA ARG A 138 -20.34 6.30 -18.38
C ARG A 138 -20.06 5.25 -17.31
N CYS A 139 -20.93 4.25 -17.15
CA CYS A 139 -20.70 3.16 -16.21
C CYS A 139 -19.45 2.37 -16.56
N ARG A 140 -19.27 2.03 -17.85
CA ARG A 140 -18.08 1.36 -18.36
C ARG A 140 -16.82 2.15 -18.05
N ASP A 141 -16.80 3.45 -18.38
CA ASP A 141 -15.61 4.27 -18.21
C ASP A 141 -15.24 4.43 -16.72
N LEU A 142 -16.23 4.53 -15.82
CA LEU A 142 -16.00 4.52 -14.38
C LEU A 142 -15.43 3.18 -13.88
N LEU A 143 -15.94 2.06 -14.37
CA LEU A 143 -15.45 0.73 -14.02
C LEU A 143 -14.02 0.50 -14.52
N LEU A 144 -13.70 0.92 -15.74
CA LEU A 144 -12.35 0.82 -16.30
C LEU A 144 -11.36 1.68 -15.50
N ARG A 145 -11.69 2.94 -15.25
CA ARG A 145 -10.85 3.83 -14.44
C ARG A 145 -10.57 3.25 -13.05
N ARG A 146 -11.58 2.62 -12.45
CA ARG A 146 -11.42 1.94 -11.17
C ARG A 146 -10.46 0.75 -11.26
N VAL A 147 -10.60 -0.11 -12.27
CA VAL A 147 -9.67 -1.23 -12.51
C VAL A 147 -8.25 -0.73 -12.68
N THR A 148 -8.05 0.37 -13.40
CA THR A 148 -6.72 0.96 -13.52
C THR A 148 -6.17 1.47 -12.19
N GLU A 149 -6.97 2.16 -11.38
CA GLU A 149 -6.56 2.60 -10.05
C GLU A 149 -6.18 1.40 -9.15
N LEU A 150 -6.96 0.31 -9.17
CA LEU A 150 -6.66 -0.94 -8.46
C LEU A 150 -5.29 -1.49 -8.86
N HIS A 151 -5.00 -1.57 -10.16
CA HIS A 151 -3.70 -2.01 -10.66
C HIS A 151 -2.56 -1.05 -10.31
N CYS A 152 -2.82 0.27 -10.29
CA CYS A 152 -1.81 1.25 -9.87
C CYS A 152 -1.42 1.05 -8.41
N VAL A 153 -2.39 0.85 -7.52
CA VAL A 153 -2.15 0.58 -6.09
C VAL A 153 -1.42 -0.75 -5.89
N GLU A 154 -1.85 -1.81 -6.59
CA GLU A 154 -1.18 -3.11 -6.53
C GLU A 154 0.28 -3.02 -7.02
N THR A 155 0.50 -2.38 -8.17
CA THR A 155 1.83 -2.23 -8.76
C THR A 155 2.74 -1.41 -7.84
N ALA A 156 2.22 -0.31 -7.26
CA ALA A 156 2.96 0.50 -6.30
C ALA A 156 3.35 -0.32 -5.06
N ARG A 157 2.42 -1.10 -4.49
CA ARG A 157 2.70 -2.01 -3.37
C ARG A 157 3.78 -3.02 -3.74
N CYS A 158 3.65 -3.71 -4.88
CA CYS A 158 4.63 -4.71 -5.32
C CYS A 158 6.02 -4.10 -5.59
N GLN A 159 6.12 -2.87 -6.09
CA GLN A 159 7.40 -2.16 -6.23
C GLN A 159 8.04 -1.87 -4.87
N VAL A 160 7.23 -1.49 -3.88
CA VAL A 160 7.71 -1.27 -2.50
C VAL A 160 8.16 -2.59 -1.87
N GLU A 161 7.40 -3.68 -2.06
CA GLU A 161 7.75 -5.04 -1.64
C GLU A 161 9.06 -5.51 -2.26
N ALA A 162 9.21 -5.37 -3.58
CA ALA A 162 10.45 -5.69 -4.31
C ALA A 162 11.66 -4.92 -3.77
N ARG A 163 11.46 -3.64 -3.43
CA ARG A 163 12.56 -2.76 -3.01
C ARG A 163 13.00 -2.94 -1.56
N PHE A 164 12.05 -3.18 -0.64
CA PHE A 164 12.33 -3.14 0.80
C PHE A 164 12.19 -4.49 1.49
N PHE A 165 11.58 -5.48 0.83
CA PHE A 165 11.25 -6.79 1.37
C PHE A 165 11.62 -7.92 0.40
N ASP A 166 12.58 -7.70 -0.51
CA ASP A 166 13.06 -8.68 -1.49
C ASP A 166 11.94 -9.37 -2.31
N GLY A 167 10.83 -8.67 -2.51
CA GLY A 167 9.67 -9.17 -3.25
C GLY A 167 8.74 -10.09 -2.43
N ALA A 168 9.01 -10.29 -1.14
CA ALA A 168 8.10 -11.01 -0.27
C ALA A 168 6.79 -10.22 -0.09
N PRO A 169 5.62 -10.87 -0.18
CA PRO A 169 4.35 -10.20 0.06
C PRO A 169 4.29 -9.75 1.52
N VAL A 170 3.87 -8.52 1.75
CA VAL A 170 3.78 -7.93 3.09
C VAL A 170 2.38 -8.09 3.67
N LEU A 171 1.37 -8.14 2.81
CA LEU A 171 -0.02 -8.30 3.25
C LEU A 171 -0.21 -9.59 4.03
N PHE A 172 -0.99 -9.53 5.11
CA PHE A 172 -1.47 -10.72 5.79
C PHE A 172 -2.28 -11.60 4.82
N PRO A 173 -2.31 -12.94 5.02
CA PRO A 173 -2.98 -13.86 4.10
C PRO A 173 -4.44 -13.50 3.81
N ALA A 174 -5.24 -13.09 4.80
CA ALA A 174 -6.61 -12.65 4.59
C ALA A 174 -6.70 -11.39 3.73
N GLY A 175 -5.83 -10.41 3.97
CA GLY A 175 -5.78 -9.18 3.19
C GLY A 175 -5.41 -9.44 1.73
N LEU A 176 -4.48 -10.37 1.47
CA LEU A 176 -4.11 -10.76 0.11
C LEU A 176 -5.29 -11.41 -0.64
N ARG A 177 -6.03 -12.31 0.02
CA ARG A 177 -7.23 -12.94 -0.58
C ARG A 177 -8.33 -11.92 -0.85
N ALA A 178 -8.61 -11.03 0.09
CA ALA A 178 -9.61 -9.98 -0.09
C ALA A 178 -9.23 -9.04 -1.25
N TRP A 179 -7.96 -8.66 -1.35
CA TRP A 179 -7.44 -7.86 -2.46
C TRP A 179 -7.68 -8.55 -3.81
N GLU A 180 -7.30 -9.83 -3.92
CA GLU A 180 -7.45 -10.61 -5.16
C GLU A 180 -8.92 -10.78 -5.56
N GLU A 181 -9.81 -11.01 -4.59
CA GLU A 181 -11.25 -11.10 -4.82
C GLU A 181 -11.81 -9.79 -5.37
N HIS A 182 -11.49 -8.65 -4.74
CA HIS A 182 -11.96 -7.34 -5.19
C HIS A 182 -11.43 -6.95 -6.58
N ARG A 183 -10.16 -7.24 -6.86
CA ARG A 183 -9.57 -7.02 -8.18
C ARG A 183 -10.31 -7.84 -9.25
N THR A 184 -10.43 -9.14 -9.02
CA THR A 184 -11.09 -10.07 -9.96
C THR A 184 -12.55 -9.69 -10.21
N GLN A 185 -13.27 -9.30 -9.15
CA GLN A 185 -14.67 -8.91 -9.28
C GLN A 185 -14.84 -7.60 -10.07
N SER A 186 -13.96 -6.62 -9.84
CA SER A 186 -13.97 -5.33 -10.54
C SER A 186 -13.62 -5.49 -12.02
N GLU A 187 -12.60 -6.28 -12.34
CA GLU A 187 -12.22 -6.63 -13.72
C GLU A 187 -13.37 -7.29 -14.46
N ARG A 188 -14.04 -8.26 -13.83
CA ARG A 188 -15.19 -8.95 -14.43
C ARG A 188 -16.31 -7.98 -14.76
N MET A 189 -16.61 -7.03 -13.87
CA MET A 189 -17.64 -6.02 -14.13
C MET A 189 -17.26 -5.06 -15.25
N ALA A 190 -16.01 -4.59 -15.28
CA ALA A 190 -15.53 -3.73 -16.35
C ALA A 190 -15.64 -4.43 -17.72
N VAL A 191 -15.25 -5.71 -17.80
CA VAL A 191 -15.39 -6.52 -19.03
C VAL A 191 -16.85 -6.67 -19.44
N MET A 192 -17.77 -6.92 -18.50
CA MET A 192 -19.20 -7.01 -18.80
C MET A 192 -19.75 -5.67 -19.32
N ALA A 193 -19.38 -4.55 -18.68
CA ALA A 193 -19.80 -3.22 -19.10
C ALA A 193 -19.28 -2.87 -20.48
N THR A 194 -18.01 -3.15 -20.79
CA THR A 194 -17.45 -2.96 -22.13
C THR A 194 -18.23 -3.75 -23.18
N ARG A 195 -18.45 -5.04 -22.94
CA ARG A 195 -19.19 -5.90 -23.88
C ARG A 195 -20.62 -5.42 -24.12
N LEU A 196 -21.33 -4.99 -23.07
CA LEU A 196 -22.68 -4.46 -23.26
C LEU A 196 -22.66 -3.17 -24.06
N THR A 197 -21.70 -2.25 -23.82
CA THR A 197 -21.62 -1.03 -24.65
C THR A 197 -21.29 -1.30 -26.11
N GLU A 198 -20.46 -2.32 -26.38
CA GLU A 198 -20.14 -2.74 -27.75
C GLU A 198 -21.37 -3.30 -28.47
N LEU A 199 -22.21 -4.06 -27.76
CA LEU A 199 -23.48 -4.57 -28.30
C LEU A 199 -24.45 -3.43 -28.64
N ASP A 200 -24.43 -2.33 -27.88
CA ASP A 200 -25.20 -1.11 -28.15
C ASP A 200 -24.59 -0.24 -29.28
N GLY A 201 -23.50 -0.70 -29.91
CA GLY A 201 -22.85 -0.01 -31.03
C GLY A 201 -21.99 1.18 -30.63
N HIS A 202 -21.61 1.28 -29.35
CA HIS A 202 -20.68 2.31 -28.90
C HIS A 202 -19.22 1.96 -29.20
N ASP A 203 -18.42 2.99 -29.45
CA ASP A 203 -16.99 2.85 -29.66
C ASP A 203 -16.28 2.29 -28.41
N PRO A 204 -15.17 1.55 -28.62
CA PRO A 204 -14.35 1.07 -27.51
C PRO A 204 -13.77 2.26 -26.71
N PRO A 205 -13.45 2.05 -25.43
CA PRO A 205 -12.81 3.07 -24.60
C PRO A 205 -11.45 3.46 -25.19
N LEU A 206 -11.08 4.73 -25.02
CA LEU A 206 -9.74 5.19 -25.38
C LEU A 206 -8.70 4.52 -24.45
N PRO A 207 -7.50 4.19 -24.97
CA PRO A 207 -6.41 3.73 -24.13
C PRO A 207 -6.04 4.78 -23.08
N GLU A 208 -5.71 4.33 -21.87
CA GLU A 208 -5.20 5.23 -20.84
C GLU A 208 -3.77 5.68 -21.14
N ASP A 209 -3.42 6.87 -20.67
CA ASP A 209 -2.07 7.44 -20.82
C ASP A 209 -1.08 6.71 -19.90
N ALA A 210 -0.16 5.97 -20.52
CA ALA A 210 0.89 5.23 -19.82
C ALA A 210 1.74 6.14 -18.91
N ALA A 211 2.05 7.37 -19.34
CA ALA A 211 2.84 8.29 -18.53
C ALA A 211 2.08 8.74 -17.27
N ALA A 212 0.75 8.92 -17.38
CA ALA A 212 -0.09 9.23 -16.23
C ALA A 212 -0.19 8.05 -15.26
N ILE A 213 -0.29 6.82 -15.77
CA ILE A 213 -0.27 5.59 -14.95
C ILE A 213 1.06 5.47 -14.19
N ASP A 214 2.20 5.64 -14.87
CA ASP A 214 3.53 5.57 -14.24
C ASP A 214 3.69 6.64 -13.14
N ALA A 215 3.23 7.86 -13.41
CA ALA A 215 3.24 8.94 -12.43
C ALA A 215 2.35 8.61 -11.22
N ARG A 216 1.18 8.00 -11.45
CA ARG A 216 0.26 7.57 -10.39
C ARG A 216 0.89 6.48 -9.51
N ILE A 217 1.50 5.47 -10.11
CA ILE A 217 2.22 4.41 -9.40
C ILE A 217 3.35 4.98 -8.54
N ALA A 218 4.16 5.89 -9.10
CA ALA A 218 5.25 6.52 -8.36
C ALA A 218 4.76 7.34 -7.15
N GLN A 219 3.63 8.05 -7.31
CA GLN A 219 2.99 8.77 -6.21
C GLN A 219 2.52 7.80 -5.10
N LEU A 220 1.82 6.73 -5.47
CA LEU A 220 1.31 5.73 -4.52
C LEU A 220 2.46 5.03 -3.78
N ALA A 221 3.55 4.70 -4.47
CA ALA A 221 4.74 4.11 -3.85
C ALA A 221 5.38 5.06 -2.82
N ALA A 222 5.48 6.35 -3.14
CA ALA A 222 5.95 7.36 -2.19
C ALA A 222 5.02 7.48 -0.96
N ASP A 223 3.72 7.27 -1.15
CA ASP A 223 2.71 7.35 -0.08
C ASP A 223 2.76 6.17 0.89
N HIS A 224 3.34 5.04 0.49
CA HIS A 224 3.78 4.00 1.41
C HIS A 224 5.07 4.39 2.13
N VAL A 225 6.09 4.81 1.39
CA VAL A 225 7.47 4.89 1.89
C VAL A 225 7.73 6.09 2.79
N GLU A 226 7.35 7.29 2.35
CA GLU A 226 7.76 8.52 3.04
C GLU A 226 7.14 8.67 4.44
N PRO A 227 5.85 8.32 4.66
CA PRO A 227 5.28 8.36 6.00
C PRO A 227 5.89 7.30 6.93
N ALA A 228 6.22 6.10 6.43
CA ALA A 228 6.91 5.09 7.24
C ALA A 228 8.31 5.56 7.65
N ARG A 229 9.04 6.22 6.73
CA ARG A 229 10.35 6.81 7.01
C ARG A 229 10.26 7.95 8.02
N LEU A 230 9.26 8.81 7.86
CA LEU A 230 8.93 9.89 8.80
C LEU A 230 8.74 9.34 10.22
N THR A 231 7.87 8.35 10.38
CA THR A 231 7.56 7.72 11.68
C THR A 231 8.83 7.13 12.30
N ALA A 232 9.63 6.39 11.54
CA ALA A 232 10.85 5.77 12.07
C ALA A 232 11.88 6.79 12.59
N TYR A 233 12.07 7.92 11.89
CA TYR A 233 12.96 8.97 12.40
C TYR A 233 12.37 9.67 13.62
N ASN A 234 11.05 9.88 13.66
CA ASN A 234 10.38 10.51 14.79
C ASN A 234 10.46 9.64 16.06
N GLU A 235 10.19 8.34 15.96
CA GLU A 235 10.28 7.39 17.08
C GLU A 235 11.69 7.28 17.67
N LEU A 236 12.71 7.55 16.87
CA LEU A 236 14.11 7.57 17.30
C LEU A 236 14.60 8.95 17.77
N GLY A 237 13.68 9.92 17.90
CA GLY A 237 13.99 11.26 18.40
C GLY A 237 14.66 12.19 17.39
N ASP A 238 14.71 11.84 16.11
CA ASP A 238 15.27 12.67 15.03
C ASP A 238 14.17 13.52 14.35
N GLY A 239 13.48 14.33 15.16
CA GLY A 239 12.33 15.12 14.71
C GLY A 239 12.65 16.13 13.59
N ARG A 240 13.90 16.62 13.50
CA ARG A 240 14.31 17.52 12.41
C ARG A 240 14.34 16.80 11.07
N ARG A 241 14.90 15.58 11.04
CA ARG A 241 14.96 14.77 9.83
C ARG A 241 13.58 14.28 9.42
N ALA A 242 12.77 13.90 10.41
CA ALA A 242 11.35 13.61 10.22
C ALA A 242 10.64 14.80 9.52
N LEU A 243 10.73 16.01 10.08
CA LEU A 243 10.11 17.20 9.49
C LEU A 243 10.58 17.49 8.05
N ALA A 244 11.88 17.32 7.78
CA ALA A 244 12.43 17.52 6.43
C ALA A 244 11.80 16.57 5.41
N ILE A 245 11.63 15.29 5.76
CA ILE A 245 10.96 14.28 4.93
C ILE A 245 9.49 14.66 4.69
N ALA A 246 8.77 15.04 5.75
CA ALA A 246 7.36 15.45 5.63
C ALA A 246 7.19 16.64 4.66
N ILE A 247 8.05 17.66 4.78
CA ILE A 247 8.00 18.84 3.91
C ILE A 247 8.27 18.47 2.46
N SER A 248 9.30 17.66 2.19
CA SER A 248 9.64 17.27 0.81
C SER A 248 8.54 16.43 0.16
N TRP A 249 7.87 15.58 0.95
CA TRP A 249 6.79 14.71 0.48
C TRP A 249 5.47 15.47 0.26
N LEU A 250 5.08 16.36 1.17
CA LEU A 250 3.78 17.03 1.12
C LEU A 250 3.75 18.22 0.16
N ARG A 251 4.87 18.95 -0.01
CA ARG A 251 4.90 20.17 -0.80
C ARG A 251 4.43 19.98 -2.25
N PRO A 252 4.87 18.95 -3.01
CA PRO A 252 4.38 18.73 -4.37
C PRO A 252 2.87 18.45 -4.43
N LYS A 253 2.34 17.72 -3.43
CA LYS A 253 0.92 17.38 -3.37
C LYS A 253 0.04 18.59 -3.13
N LEU A 254 0.46 19.46 -2.22
CA LEU A 254 -0.26 20.70 -1.92
C LEU A 254 -0.23 21.67 -3.11
N ALA A 255 0.89 21.72 -3.85
CA ALA A 255 0.97 22.49 -5.08
C ALA A 255 0.00 21.96 -6.15
N ASN A 256 -0.06 20.64 -6.33
CA ASN A 256 -0.98 20.00 -7.29
C ASN A 256 -2.45 20.16 -6.90
N ALA A 257 -2.78 20.11 -5.61
CA ALA A 257 -4.14 20.36 -5.12
C ALA A 257 -4.58 21.82 -5.41
N ALA A 258 -3.67 22.78 -5.24
CA ALA A 258 -3.95 24.19 -5.52
C ALA A 258 -4.18 24.45 -7.02
N THR A 259 -3.42 23.80 -7.92
CA THR A 259 -3.62 23.93 -9.37
C THR A 259 -4.83 23.15 -9.90
N GLY A 260 -5.14 21.97 -9.36
CA GLY A 260 -6.34 21.21 -9.72
C GLY A 260 -7.66 21.90 -9.35
N THR A 261 -7.66 22.70 -8.27
CA THR A 261 -8.82 23.51 -7.86
C THR A 261 -9.08 24.67 -8.82
N LEU A 262 -8.04 25.21 -9.48
CA LEU A 262 -8.16 26.31 -10.43
C LEU A 262 -8.66 25.86 -11.82
N HIS A 263 -8.34 24.64 -12.26
CA HIS A 263 -8.83 24.12 -13.54
C HIS A 263 -10.33 23.77 -13.49
N SER A 264 -10.80 23.26 -12.35
CA SER A 264 -12.22 22.93 -12.12
C SER A 264 -13.13 24.16 -12.04
N ALA A 265 -12.58 25.35 -11.73
CA ALA A 265 -13.33 26.60 -11.66
C ALA A 265 -13.46 27.32 -13.02
N SER A 266 -12.67 26.94 -14.03
CA SER A 266 -12.65 27.63 -15.33
C SER A 266 -13.64 27.08 -16.37
N GLU A 267 -14.21 25.89 -16.17
CA GLU A 267 -15.19 25.28 -17.10
C GLU A 267 -16.65 25.67 -16.81
N ALA A 268 -16.92 26.42 -15.74
CA ALA A 268 -18.27 26.86 -15.37
C ALA A 268 -18.63 28.24 -15.96
N THR A 269 -18.44 28.45 -17.26
CA THR A 269 -19.04 29.61 -17.96
C THR A 269 -20.14 29.14 -18.89
N PRO A 270 -21.43 29.25 -18.53
CA PRO A 270 -22.52 28.95 -19.45
C PRO A 270 -22.61 30.08 -20.48
N THR A 271 -22.33 29.75 -21.74
CA THR A 271 -22.72 30.57 -22.89
C THR A 271 -24.26 30.69 -22.88
N ARG A 272 -24.73 31.94 -22.74
CA ARG A 272 -26.12 32.34 -22.96
C ARG A 272 -26.42 32.41 -24.45
#